data_AF-A0A955EL52-F1
#
_entry.id   AF-A0A955EL52-F1
#
_cell.length_a   1.000
_cell.length_b   1.000
_cell.length_c   1.000
_cell.angle_alpha   90.00
_cell.angle_beta   90.00
_cell.angle_gamma   90.00
#
_symmetry.space_group_name_H-M   'P 1'
#
loop_
_entity.id
_entity.type
_entity.pdbx_description
1 polymer ?
#
loop_
_entity_poly.entity_id
_entity_poly.type
_entity_poly.pdbx_seq_one_letter_code
_entity_poly.pdbx_strand_id
1 'polypeptide(L)'
;MSGNVKISNAAIDLAPDGEVVLRGVIDPSSFTSLMVADYQREALPGARANELVDAFVKGSTVTDIVLGMRGQSYSLDLDETTHILRDEVYIIDGLQRVTAAKRAMEQGHMPHLGATVYFSTSDAWEREQFHILNKERTRISPNVLIHNMAVDNQVVAMLLKLTQDRSFIMYDRVSWGQRRKAGELITASTYTKCVARVHGHLGPVQSTDIDRRMTAMDALMKVVGRTTMRDNVKTFFELIDDSWNIRDIQLRGTTHTKESFLMSLARVLDNHDVFWRENRLFVESALKKKIATFPVNDPTIVNLAGANGKSRDVLYTLMVDHINSGKRTKRLKPRVVDYLEMDDEDCDVDES
;
A
#
# COMPACT_ATOMS: atom_id res chain seq x y z
N MET A 1 -33.62 -24.47 -7.37
CA MET A 1 -34.75 -23.61 -7.75
C MET A 1 -34.16 -22.23 -7.98
N SER A 2 -34.14 -21.75 -9.23
CA SER A 2 -33.68 -20.39 -9.53
C SER A 2 -34.73 -19.42 -9.00
N GLY A 3 -34.37 -18.61 -8.01
CA GLY A 3 -35.22 -17.51 -7.54
C GLY A 3 -35.09 -16.32 -8.50
N ASN A 4 -36.10 -15.45 -8.53
CA ASN A 4 -36.01 -14.22 -9.32
C ASN A 4 -35.09 -13.22 -8.62
N VAL A 5 -34.30 -12.46 -9.39
CA VAL A 5 -33.47 -11.39 -8.84
C VAL A 5 -34.26 -10.09 -8.83
N LYS A 6 -34.39 -9.47 -7.66
CA LYS A 6 -35.04 -8.16 -7.50
C LYS A 6 -34.01 -7.04 -7.39
N ILE A 7 -34.21 -5.98 -8.17
CA ILE A 7 -33.43 -4.75 -8.14
C ILE A 7 -34.38 -3.61 -7.76
N SER A 8 -34.19 -3.03 -6.57
CA SER A 8 -34.98 -1.91 -6.06
C SER A 8 -34.33 -0.57 -6.40
N ASN A 9 -35.13 0.50 -6.40
CA ASN A 9 -34.72 1.85 -6.82
C ASN A 9 -34.04 1.82 -8.20
N ALA A 10 -34.58 0.99 -9.10
CA ALA A 10 -33.90 0.68 -10.34
C ALA A 10 -34.29 1.67 -11.43
N ALA A 11 -33.30 2.11 -12.20
CA ALA A 11 -33.45 2.98 -13.35
C ALA A 11 -32.80 2.36 -14.58
N ILE A 12 -33.47 2.46 -15.72
CA ILE A 12 -32.88 2.15 -17.02
C ILE A 12 -31.95 3.32 -17.37
N ASP A 13 -30.71 2.99 -17.73
CA ASP A 13 -29.66 3.94 -18.05
C ASP A 13 -28.90 3.49 -19.30
N LEU A 14 -28.09 4.37 -19.87
CA LEU A 14 -27.15 4.04 -20.95
C LEU A 14 -25.74 3.92 -20.37
N ALA A 15 -25.12 2.77 -20.57
CA ALA A 15 -23.71 2.57 -20.26
C ALA A 15 -22.83 3.44 -21.20
N PRO A 16 -21.57 3.74 -20.83
CA PRO A 16 -20.67 4.60 -21.61
C PRO A 16 -20.39 4.11 -23.05
N ASP A 17 -20.60 2.83 -23.31
CA ASP A 17 -20.51 2.17 -24.62
C ASP A 17 -21.83 2.26 -25.43
N GLY A 18 -22.87 2.86 -24.86
CA GLY A 18 -24.18 3.03 -25.48
C GLY A 18 -25.16 1.87 -25.23
N GLU A 19 -24.77 0.85 -24.45
CA GLU A 19 -25.66 -0.27 -24.12
C GLU A 19 -26.71 0.12 -23.07
N VAL A 20 -27.92 -0.42 -23.20
CA VAL A 20 -28.99 -0.20 -22.22
C VAL A 20 -28.74 -1.10 -21.02
N VAL A 21 -28.66 -0.50 -19.83
CA VAL A 21 -28.42 -1.20 -18.56
C VAL A 21 -29.49 -0.84 -17.54
N LEU A 22 -29.68 -1.72 -16.55
CA LEU A 22 -30.47 -1.42 -15.36
C LEU A 22 -29.53 -1.15 -14.19
N ARG A 23 -29.63 0.03 -13.57
CA ARG A 23 -28.88 0.36 -12.35
C ARG A 23 -29.82 0.41 -11.16
N GLY A 24 -29.44 -0.17 -10.03
CA GLY A 24 -30.22 -0.08 -8.80
C GLY A 24 -29.55 -0.84 -7.67
N VAL A 25 -30.32 -1.19 -6.64
CA VAL A 25 -29.85 -1.88 -5.44
C VAL A 25 -30.41 -3.29 -5.43
N ILE A 26 -29.55 -4.30 -5.24
CA ILE A 26 -30.01 -5.69 -5.16
C ILE A 26 -30.76 -5.87 -3.84
N ASP A 27 -31.97 -6.40 -3.91
CA ASP A 27 -32.71 -6.82 -2.72
C ASP A 27 -31.93 -7.96 -2.02
N PRO A 28 -31.67 -7.87 -0.70
CA PRO A 28 -30.87 -8.86 0.01
C PRO A 28 -31.34 -10.31 -0.16
N SER A 29 -32.64 -10.55 -0.31
CA SER A 29 -33.20 -11.90 -0.56
C SER A 29 -32.73 -12.50 -1.90
N SER A 30 -32.31 -11.66 -2.83
CA SER A 30 -31.94 -12.04 -4.20
C SER A 30 -30.50 -12.55 -4.32
N PHE A 31 -29.64 -12.37 -3.31
CA PHE A 31 -28.23 -12.79 -3.43
C PHE A 31 -28.07 -14.30 -3.64
N THR A 32 -28.98 -15.12 -3.10
CA THR A 32 -28.98 -16.57 -3.28
C THR A 32 -29.36 -16.99 -4.70
N SER A 33 -30.02 -16.10 -5.45
CA SER A 33 -30.47 -16.31 -6.83
C SER A 33 -29.44 -15.91 -7.88
N LEU A 34 -28.37 -15.20 -7.48
CA LEU A 34 -27.28 -14.83 -8.38
C LEU A 34 -26.42 -16.05 -8.72
N MET A 35 -26.16 -16.23 -10.02
CA MET A 35 -25.36 -17.33 -10.54
C MET A 35 -23.87 -16.96 -10.63
N VAL A 36 -23.02 -17.96 -10.44
CA VAL A 36 -21.56 -17.84 -10.57
C VAL A 36 -21.16 -18.69 -11.76
N ALA A 37 -20.57 -18.05 -12.78
CA ALA A 37 -20.06 -18.73 -13.96
C ALA A 37 -18.61 -19.21 -13.77
N ASP A 38 -18.19 -20.19 -14.55
CA ASP A 38 -16.88 -20.86 -14.44
C ASP A 38 -15.67 -19.94 -14.71
N TYR A 39 -15.87 -18.77 -15.32
CA TYR A 39 -14.80 -17.79 -15.54
C TYR A 39 -14.43 -17.00 -14.27
N GLN A 40 -15.24 -17.10 -13.22
CA GLN A 40 -14.98 -16.42 -11.96
C GLN A 40 -13.78 -17.02 -11.22
N ARG A 41 -13.13 -16.19 -10.41
CA ARG A 41 -12.13 -16.66 -9.45
C ARG A 41 -12.81 -17.28 -8.24
N GLU A 42 -12.10 -18.16 -7.56
CA GLU A 42 -12.54 -18.70 -6.27
C GLU A 42 -12.80 -17.58 -5.25
N ALA A 43 -13.78 -17.81 -4.37
CA ALA A 43 -14.04 -16.93 -3.25
C ALA A 43 -12.85 -16.98 -2.26
N LEU A 44 -11.94 -15.99 -2.28
CA LEU A 44 -10.78 -15.96 -1.40
C LEU A 44 -11.19 -15.81 0.09
N PRO A 45 -10.92 -16.80 0.96
CA PRO A 45 -11.09 -16.63 2.39
C PRO A 45 -9.97 -15.76 2.98
N GLY A 46 -10.23 -15.14 4.14
CA GLY A 46 -9.21 -14.44 4.95
C GLY A 46 -9.53 -12.99 5.26
N ALA A 47 -8.52 -12.23 5.71
CA ALA A 47 -8.66 -10.89 6.26
C ALA A 47 -9.43 -9.90 5.36
N ARG A 48 -9.19 -9.95 4.04
CA ARG A 48 -9.89 -9.11 3.06
C ARG A 48 -11.39 -9.38 2.96
N ALA A 49 -11.80 -10.63 3.14
CA ALA A 49 -13.22 -10.97 3.16
C ALA A 49 -13.89 -10.41 4.44
N ASN A 50 -13.17 -10.44 5.57
CA ASN A 50 -13.65 -9.87 6.83
C ASN A 50 -13.75 -8.34 6.76
N GLU A 51 -12.77 -7.66 6.15
CA GLU A 51 -12.84 -6.20 5.91
C GLU A 51 -14.08 -5.78 5.11
N LEU A 52 -14.48 -6.57 4.11
CA LEU A 52 -15.69 -6.31 3.33
C LEU A 52 -16.97 -6.57 4.13
N VAL A 53 -16.99 -7.61 4.98
CA VAL A 53 -18.12 -7.85 5.89
C VAL A 53 -18.24 -6.68 6.88
N ASP A 54 -17.13 -6.26 7.48
CA ASP A 54 -17.08 -5.11 8.38
C ASP A 54 -17.57 -3.82 7.71
N ALA A 55 -17.27 -3.63 6.42
CA ALA A 55 -17.76 -2.48 5.67
C ALA A 55 -19.30 -2.47 5.58
N PHE A 56 -19.92 -3.62 5.30
CA PHE A 56 -21.38 -3.74 5.30
C PHE A 56 -21.98 -3.56 6.70
N VAL A 57 -21.36 -4.14 7.73
CA VAL A 57 -21.82 -4.01 9.13
C VAL A 57 -21.77 -2.56 9.62
N LYS A 58 -20.72 -1.81 9.24
CA LYS A 58 -20.53 -0.40 9.61
C LYS A 58 -21.37 0.57 8.76
N GLY A 59 -22.10 0.07 7.76
CA GLY A 59 -22.89 0.90 6.83
C GLY A 59 -22.05 1.71 5.84
N SER A 60 -20.79 1.32 5.62
CA SER A 60 -19.92 1.96 4.61
C SER A 60 -20.38 1.60 3.20
N THR A 61 -20.27 2.54 2.26
CA THR A 61 -20.57 2.29 0.85
C THR A 61 -19.54 1.35 0.24
N VAL A 62 -20.02 0.20 -0.24
CA VAL A 62 -19.24 -0.76 -1.01
C VAL A 62 -19.46 -0.48 -2.50
N THR A 63 -18.41 -0.57 -3.31
CA THR A 63 -18.50 -0.33 -4.75
C THR A 63 -19.54 -1.26 -5.39
N ASP A 64 -20.31 -0.73 -6.34
CA ASP A 64 -21.33 -1.47 -7.08
C ASP A 64 -20.77 -2.66 -7.85
N ILE A 65 -21.59 -3.69 -8.00
CA ILE A 65 -21.26 -4.91 -8.75
C ILE A 65 -21.79 -4.84 -10.18
N VAL A 66 -21.25 -5.70 -11.04
CA VAL A 66 -21.69 -5.82 -12.44
C VAL A 66 -22.28 -7.21 -12.65
N LEU A 67 -23.49 -7.24 -13.20
CA LEU A 67 -24.27 -8.44 -13.47
C LEU A 67 -24.59 -8.54 -14.97
N GLY A 68 -24.67 -9.77 -15.47
CA GLY A 68 -25.16 -10.07 -16.82
C GLY A 68 -26.39 -10.95 -16.76
N MET A 69 -27.47 -10.51 -17.40
CA MET A 69 -28.70 -11.28 -17.53
C MET A 69 -28.74 -11.89 -18.93
N ARG A 70 -28.77 -13.23 -18.99
CA ARG A 70 -28.85 -13.99 -20.26
C ARG A 70 -30.28 -14.03 -20.78
N GLY A 71 -30.80 -12.85 -21.13
CA GLY A 71 -32.15 -12.64 -21.61
C GLY A 71 -32.64 -11.21 -21.32
N GLN A 72 -33.94 -10.99 -21.50
CA GLN A 72 -34.60 -9.67 -21.34
C GLN A 72 -35.95 -9.76 -20.60
N SER A 73 -36.27 -10.92 -20.03
CA SER A 73 -37.53 -11.14 -19.32
C SER A 73 -37.48 -10.52 -17.93
N TYR A 74 -38.09 -9.34 -17.77
CA TYR A 74 -38.28 -8.70 -16.48
C TYR A 74 -39.70 -8.16 -16.32
N SER A 75 -40.10 -7.94 -15.08
CA SER A 75 -41.37 -7.29 -14.74
C SER A 75 -41.17 -6.28 -13.62
N LEU A 76 -41.99 -5.24 -13.58
CA LEU A 76 -42.05 -4.32 -12.44
C LEU A 76 -42.89 -4.95 -11.31
N ASP A 77 -42.44 -4.78 -10.07
CA ASP A 77 -43.23 -5.10 -8.87
C ASP A 77 -44.32 -4.02 -8.65
N LEU A 78 -45.23 -4.26 -7.71
CA LEU A 78 -46.37 -3.36 -7.42
C LEU A 78 -45.96 -1.96 -6.95
N ASP A 79 -44.71 -1.80 -6.52
CA ASP A 79 -44.13 -0.53 -6.07
C ASP A 79 -43.58 0.33 -7.23
N GLU A 80 -43.67 -0.15 -8.48
CA GLU A 80 -43.19 0.46 -9.73
C GLU A 80 -41.70 0.88 -9.73
N THR A 81 -40.95 0.51 -8.69
CA THR A 81 -39.56 0.92 -8.46
C THR A 81 -38.63 -0.28 -8.31
N THR A 82 -39.20 -1.47 -8.11
CA THR A 82 -38.49 -2.75 -8.07
C THR A 82 -38.67 -3.51 -9.37
N HIS A 83 -37.57 -3.83 -10.03
CA HIS A 83 -37.53 -4.69 -11.21
C HIS A 83 -37.24 -6.14 -10.79
N ILE A 84 -38.07 -7.06 -11.25
CA ILE A 84 -37.96 -8.51 -11.04
C ILE A 84 -37.40 -9.13 -12.33
N LEU A 85 -36.14 -9.54 -12.28
CA LEU A 85 -35.44 -10.23 -13.36
C LEU A 85 -35.79 -11.73 -13.32
N ARG A 86 -36.29 -12.25 -14.44
CA ARG A 86 -36.81 -13.64 -14.53
C ARG A 86 -35.87 -14.61 -15.25
N ASP A 87 -34.96 -14.08 -16.06
CA ASP A 87 -33.91 -14.89 -16.69
C ASP A 87 -32.69 -15.03 -15.76
N GLU A 88 -31.78 -15.93 -16.12
CA GLU A 88 -30.57 -16.21 -15.37
C GLU A 88 -29.65 -14.99 -15.28
N VAL A 89 -29.26 -14.63 -14.05
CA VAL A 89 -28.41 -13.46 -13.76
C VAL A 89 -27.07 -13.92 -13.20
N TYR A 90 -26.01 -13.67 -13.94
CA TYR A 90 -24.64 -14.04 -13.61
C TYR A 90 -23.86 -12.87 -13.03
N ILE A 91 -23.03 -13.16 -12.02
CA ILE A 91 -22.08 -12.20 -11.48
C ILE A 91 -20.92 -12.07 -12.47
N ILE A 92 -20.68 -10.85 -12.98
CA ILE A 92 -19.52 -10.52 -13.83
C ILE A 92 -18.41 -9.95 -12.97
N ASP A 93 -18.64 -8.90 -12.19
CA ASP A 93 -17.67 -8.34 -11.24
C ASP A 93 -18.29 -8.22 -9.86
N GLY A 94 -17.53 -8.59 -8.81
CA GLY A 94 -17.95 -8.40 -7.43
C GLY A 94 -18.36 -9.65 -6.65
N LEU A 95 -17.94 -10.84 -7.07
CA LEU A 95 -18.20 -12.09 -6.33
C LEU A 95 -17.87 -11.98 -4.83
N GLN A 96 -16.71 -11.40 -4.48
CA GLN A 96 -16.32 -11.18 -3.08
C GLN A 96 -17.30 -10.30 -2.29
N ARG A 97 -17.87 -9.28 -2.95
CA ARG A 97 -18.85 -8.36 -2.34
C ARG A 97 -20.18 -9.06 -2.13
N VAL A 98 -20.62 -9.88 -3.07
CA VAL A 98 -21.82 -10.72 -2.91
C VAL A 98 -21.61 -11.73 -1.78
N THR A 99 -20.46 -12.39 -1.70
CA THR A 99 -20.13 -13.32 -0.62
C THR A 99 -20.10 -12.61 0.75
N ALA A 100 -19.50 -11.42 0.83
CA ALA A 100 -19.48 -10.63 2.06
C ALA A 100 -20.88 -10.15 2.46
N ALA A 101 -21.70 -9.72 1.51
CA ALA A 101 -23.10 -9.34 1.75
C ALA A 101 -23.92 -10.51 2.32
N LYS A 102 -23.78 -11.72 1.75
CA LYS A 102 -24.42 -12.94 2.28
C LYS A 102 -24.00 -13.21 3.74
N ARG A 103 -22.71 -13.09 4.05
CA ARG A 103 -22.22 -13.25 5.43
C ARG A 103 -22.73 -12.17 6.38
N ALA A 104 -22.85 -10.93 5.92
CA ALA A 104 -23.44 -9.86 6.74
C ALA A 104 -24.92 -10.15 7.05
N MET A 105 -25.67 -10.74 6.10
CA MET A 105 -27.04 -11.20 6.33
C MET A 105 -27.14 -12.35 7.34
N GLU A 106 -26.21 -13.31 7.27
CA GLU A 106 -26.11 -14.38 8.27
C GLU A 106 -25.88 -13.83 9.69
N GLN A 107 -25.27 -12.64 9.81
CA GLN A 107 -25.08 -11.90 11.06
C GLN A 107 -26.24 -10.96 11.42
N GLY A 108 -27.34 -10.97 10.65
CA GLY A 108 -28.54 -10.17 10.92
C GLY A 108 -28.51 -8.74 10.37
N HIS A 109 -27.53 -8.39 9.53
CA HIS A 109 -27.46 -7.08 8.88
C HIS A 109 -28.09 -7.09 7.49
N MET A 110 -28.66 -5.97 7.07
CA MET A 110 -29.19 -5.77 5.71
C MET A 110 -28.15 -5.02 4.86
N PRO A 111 -27.33 -5.72 4.07
CA PRO A 111 -26.30 -5.07 3.26
C PRO A 111 -26.91 -4.27 2.12
N HIS A 112 -26.36 -3.09 1.86
CA HIS A 112 -26.72 -2.25 0.73
C HIS A 112 -25.71 -2.45 -0.40
N LEU A 113 -26.10 -3.13 -1.49
CA LEU A 113 -25.22 -3.41 -2.62
C LEU A 113 -25.84 -2.95 -3.94
N GLY A 114 -25.27 -1.88 -4.51
CA GLY A 114 -25.63 -1.40 -5.83
C GLY A 114 -25.16 -2.37 -6.93
N ALA A 115 -25.89 -2.38 -8.04
CA ALA A 115 -25.59 -3.20 -9.19
C ALA A 115 -25.93 -2.50 -10.50
N THR A 116 -25.11 -2.78 -11.52
CA THR A 116 -25.42 -2.52 -12.93
C THR A 116 -25.67 -3.85 -13.62
N VAL A 117 -26.83 -4.01 -14.24
CA VAL A 117 -27.26 -5.23 -14.94
C VAL A 117 -27.28 -4.96 -16.44
N TYR A 118 -26.52 -5.75 -17.17
CA TYR A 118 -26.56 -5.80 -18.63
C TYR A 118 -27.56 -6.86 -19.09
N PHE A 119 -28.35 -6.54 -20.11
CA PHE A 119 -29.35 -7.46 -20.68
C PHE A 119 -28.80 -8.17 -21.92
N SER A 120 -29.42 -9.30 -22.29
CA SER A 120 -29.04 -10.12 -23.45
C SER A 120 -27.55 -10.48 -23.49
N THR A 121 -26.94 -10.72 -22.32
CA THR A 121 -25.53 -11.09 -22.26
C THR A 121 -25.32 -12.52 -22.76
N SER A 122 -24.08 -12.81 -23.19
CA SER A 122 -23.64 -14.16 -23.53
C SER A 122 -22.39 -14.51 -22.71
N ASP A 123 -22.11 -15.81 -22.55
CA ASP A 123 -20.93 -16.27 -21.81
C ASP A 123 -19.62 -15.67 -22.35
N ALA A 124 -19.50 -15.56 -23.68
CA ALA A 124 -18.33 -14.97 -24.33
C ALA A 124 -18.18 -13.48 -23.99
N TRP A 125 -19.28 -12.73 -24.02
CA TRP A 125 -19.28 -11.30 -23.67
C TRP A 125 -18.97 -11.11 -22.18
N GLU A 126 -19.57 -11.90 -21.30
CA GLU A 126 -19.33 -11.85 -19.86
C GLU A 126 -17.87 -12.13 -19.49
N ARG A 127 -17.21 -13.08 -20.18
CA ARG A 127 -15.77 -13.36 -20.02
C ARG A 127 -14.91 -12.16 -20.39
N GLU A 128 -15.22 -11.50 -21.50
CA GLU A 128 -14.49 -10.32 -21.94
C GLU A 128 -14.67 -9.16 -20.96
N GLN A 129 -15.90 -8.91 -20.52
CA GLN A 129 -16.18 -7.90 -19.50
C GLN A 129 -15.50 -8.20 -18.17
N PHE A 130 -15.50 -9.46 -17.73
CA PHE A 130 -14.74 -9.88 -16.56
C PHE A 130 -13.25 -9.59 -16.73
N HIS A 131 -12.68 -9.84 -17.91
CA HIS A 131 -11.28 -9.54 -18.23
C HIS A 131 -11.00 -8.04 -18.14
N ILE A 132 -11.80 -7.22 -18.82
CA ILE A 132 -11.69 -5.75 -18.84
C ILE A 132 -11.79 -5.19 -17.41
N LEU A 133 -12.84 -5.53 -16.68
CA LEU A 133 -13.08 -4.99 -15.32
C LEU A 133 -11.99 -5.38 -14.32
N ASN A 134 -11.37 -6.55 -14.48
CA ASN A 134 -10.31 -7.01 -13.57
C ASN A 134 -8.90 -6.61 -13.99
N LYS A 135 -8.65 -6.38 -15.28
CA LYS A 135 -7.31 -6.05 -15.82
C LYS A 135 -7.14 -4.56 -16.02
N GLU A 136 -8.19 -3.83 -16.38
CA GLU A 136 -8.13 -2.40 -16.73
C GLU A 136 -8.43 -1.46 -15.56
N ARG A 137 -8.96 -1.97 -14.43
CA ARG A 137 -8.96 -1.22 -13.16
C ARG A 137 -7.53 -0.95 -12.72
N THR A 138 -7.00 0.19 -13.15
CA THR A 138 -5.69 0.67 -12.75
C THR A 138 -5.71 0.94 -11.25
N ARG A 139 -5.13 0.03 -10.47
CA ARG A 139 -4.99 0.20 -9.02
C ARG A 139 -4.32 1.55 -8.74
N ILE A 140 -4.90 2.32 -7.82
CA ILE A 140 -4.28 3.56 -7.34
C ILE A 140 -2.90 3.20 -6.78
N SER A 141 -1.88 3.87 -7.30
CA SER A 141 -0.51 3.67 -6.88
C SER A 141 -0.37 4.04 -5.40
N PRO A 142 0.42 3.28 -4.61
CA PRO A 142 0.83 3.69 -3.27
C PRO A 142 1.33 5.13 -3.17
N ASN A 143 1.93 5.66 -4.25
CA ASN A 143 2.43 7.04 -4.28
C ASN A 143 1.30 8.07 -4.17
N VAL A 144 0.19 7.82 -4.89
CA VAL A 144 -0.99 8.69 -4.89
C VAL A 144 -1.68 8.62 -3.53
N LEU A 145 -1.78 7.42 -2.95
CA LEU A 145 -2.32 7.25 -1.60
C LEU A 145 -1.51 8.07 -0.58
N ILE A 146 -0.18 7.90 -0.58
CA ILE A 146 0.71 8.67 0.30
C ILE A 146 0.56 10.18 0.02
N HIS A 147 0.55 10.60 -1.24
CA HIS A 147 0.39 12.02 -1.59
C HIS A 147 -0.90 12.61 -1.01
N ASN A 148 -2.03 11.89 -1.11
CA ASN A 148 -3.31 12.36 -0.60
C ASN A 148 -3.34 12.46 0.93
N MET A 149 -2.56 11.64 1.63
CA MET A 149 -2.41 11.75 3.09
C MET A 149 -1.74 13.05 3.54
N ALA A 150 -1.12 13.83 2.65
CA ALA A 150 -0.48 15.10 3.00
C ALA A 150 -1.47 16.13 3.58
N VAL A 151 -2.77 15.97 3.33
CA VAL A 151 -3.82 16.83 3.89
C VAL A 151 -3.92 16.66 5.40
N ASP A 152 -3.88 15.41 5.87
CA ASP A 152 -4.19 15.05 7.26
C ASP A 152 -2.97 14.52 8.05
N ASN A 153 -1.84 14.27 7.37
CA ASN A 153 -0.61 13.76 7.99
C ASN A 153 0.54 14.75 7.85
N GLN A 154 1.02 15.27 8.99
CA GLN A 154 2.00 16.36 9.00
C GLN A 154 3.39 15.91 8.54
N VAL A 155 3.77 14.66 8.77
CA VAL A 155 5.03 14.10 8.25
C VAL A 155 4.99 14.04 6.73
N VAL A 156 3.91 13.51 6.14
CA VAL A 156 3.77 13.45 4.69
C VAL A 156 3.80 14.85 4.09
N ALA A 157 3.07 15.80 4.68
CA ALA A 157 3.09 17.21 4.23
C ALA A 157 4.51 17.80 4.27
N MET A 158 5.27 17.54 5.33
CA MET A 158 6.64 17.99 5.49
C MET A 158 7.58 17.36 4.45
N LEU A 159 7.48 16.05 4.22
CA LEU A 159 8.27 15.32 3.24
C LEU A 159 7.96 15.74 1.80
N LEU A 160 6.68 15.94 1.47
CA LEU A 160 6.25 16.43 0.17
C LEU A 160 6.81 17.84 -0.09
N LYS A 161 6.63 18.77 0.86
CA LYS A 161 7.15 20.14 0.76
C LYS A 161 8.68 20.15 0.65
N LEU A 162 9.37 19.25 1.34
CA LEU A 162 10.82 19.12 1.25
C LEU A 162 11.26 18.74 -0.18
N THR A 163 10.53 17.86 -0.88
CA THR A 163 10.82 17.53 -2.29
C THR A 163 10.51 18.65 -3.29
N GLN A 164 9.90 19.75 -2.84
CA GLN A 164 9.64 20.97 -3.61
C GLN A 164 10.62 22.11 -3.27
N ASP A 165 11.50 21.91 -2.29
CA ASP A 165 12.54 22.86 -1.91
C ASP A 165 13.78 22.68 -2.79
N ARG A 166 14.15 23.71 -3.56
CA ARG A 166 15.32 23.69 -4.45
C ARG A 166 16.65 23.45 -3.75
N SER A 167 16.74 23.71 -2.45
CA SER A 167 17.95 23.43 -1.66
C SER A 167 18.10 21.93 -1.35
N PHE A 168 17.02 21.16 -1.44
CA PHE A 168 17.05 19.74 -1.15
C PHE A 168 17.53 18.93 -2.36
N ILE A 169 18.40 17.95 -2.10
CA ILE A 169 19.01 17.11 -3.15
C ILE A 169 17.98 16.37 -3.99
N MET A 170 16.87 15.96 -3.38
CA MET A 170 15.80 15.24 -4.08
C MET A 170 14.71 16.18 -4.61
N TYR A 171 15.01 17.46 -4.83
CA TYR A 171 14.11 18.42 -5.47
C TYR A 171 13.61 17.88 -6.81
N ASP A 172 12.29 17.70 -6.93
CA ASP A 172 11.63 17.14 -8.12
C ASP A 172 12.16 15.74 -8.54
N ARG A 173 12.75 14.99 -7.59
CA ARG A 173 13.29 13.63 -7.83
C ARG A 173 12.46 12.50 -7.20
N VAL A 174 11.34 12.82 -6.56
CA VAL A 174 10.45 11.83 -5.91
C VAL A 174 9.11 11.80 -6.62
N SER A 175 8.70 10.61 -7.05
CA SER A 175 7.41 10.40 -7.70
C SER A 175 6.27 10.24 -6.72
N TRP A 176 5.37 11.23 -6.70
CA TRP A 176 4.15 11.23 -5.89
C TRP A 176 2.90 10.83 -6.68
N GLY A 177 2.98 10.72 -8.01
CA GLY A 177 1.86 10.40 -8.89
C GLY A 177 1.71 8.91 -9.23
N GLN A 178 0.66 8.62 -10.02
CA GLN A 178 0.37 7.27 -10.53
C GLN A 178 1.48 6.76 -11.46
N ARG A 179 1.97 7.63 -12.34
CA ARG A 179 3.07 7.36 -13.27
C ARG A 179 4.22 8.27 -12.94
N ARG A 180 5.44 7.73 -13.07
CA ARG A 180 6.64 8.51 -12.79
C ARG A 180 7.02 9.38 -13.99
N LYS A 181 7.28 10.67 -13.76
CA LYS A 181 7.79 11.63 -14.76
C LYS A 181 9.27 11.45 -15.03
N ALA A 182 9.74 11.89 -16.19
CA ALA A 182 11.18 11.94 -16.50
C ALA A 182 11.91 12.79 -15.45
N GLY A 183 13.10 12.35 -15.00
CA GLY A 183 13.86 13.00 -13.93
C GLY A 183 13.58 12.46 -12.52
N GLU A 184 12.38 11.92 -12.24
CA GLU A 184 12.10 11.32 -10.93
C GLU A 184 12.94 10.05 -10.70
N LEU A 185 13.71 10.00 -9.61
CA LEU A 185 14.63 8.89 -9.33
C LEU A 185 13.95 7.78 -8.52
N ILE A 186 13.20 8.14 -7.48
CA ILE A 186 12.55 7.19 -6.57
C ILE A 186 11.05 7.45 -6.45
N THR A 187 10.32 6.51 -5.84
CA THR A 187 8.89 6.68 -5.54
C THR A 187 8.67 7.26 -4.16
N ALA A 188 7.51 7.88 -3.92
CA ALA A 188 7.07 8.28 -2.59
C ALA A 188 7.04 7.10 -1.61
N SER A 189 6.65 5.90 -2.08
CA SER A 189 6.72 4.68 -1.26
C SER A 189 8.15 4.33 -0.83
N THR A 190 9.10 4.32 -1.76
CA THR A 190 10.53 4.08 -1.45
C THR A 190 11.07 5.18 -0.53
N TYR A 191 10.77 6.44 -0.83
CA TYR A 191 11.21 7.59 -0.05
C TYR A 191 10.74 7.50 1.41
N THR A 192 9.44 7.33 1.64
CA THR A 192 8.88 7.24 2.99
C THR A 192 9.34 6.00 3.76
N LYS A 193 9.52 4.85 3.09
CA LYS A 193 10.13 3.66 3.71
C LYS A 193 11.56 3.92 4.17
N CYS A 194 12.36 4.63 3.36
CA CYS A 194 13.73 4.97 3.72
C CYS A 194 13.75 5.93 4.92
N VAL A 195 12.90 6.95 4.92
CA VAL A 195 12.77 7.88 6.05
C VAL A 195 12.36 7.13 7.32
N ALA A 196 11.36 6.26 7.24
CA ALA A 196 10.97 5.41 8.37
C ALA A 196 12.15 4.55 8.83
N ARG A 197 12.89 3.93 7.91
CA ARG A 197 14.03 3.06 8.23
C ARG A 197 15.17 3.79 8.91
N VAL A 198 15.51 4.99 8.48
CA VAL A 198 16.55 5.80 9.13
C VAL A 198 16.21 6.08 10.60
N HIS A 199 14.92 6.23 10.93
CA HIS A 199 14.49 6.54 12.29
C HIS A 199 13.95 5.32 13.07
N GLY A 200 14.23 4.09 12.61
CA GLY A 200 13.64 2.87 13.16
C GLY A 200 13.93 2.65 14.65
N HIS A 201 15.12 3.04 15.13
CA HIS A 201 15.51 2.95 16.53
C HIS A 201 14.81 3.97 17.45
N LEU A 202 14.17 5.00 16.89
CA LEU A 202 13.49 6.04 17.66
C LEU A 202 12.00 5.71 17.90
N GLY A 203 11.48 4.67 17.24
CA GLY A 203 10.10 4.21 17.44
C GLY A 203 9.63 3.18 16.40
N PRO A 204 8.50 2.52 16.63
CA PRO A 204 7.99 1.42 15.81
C PRO A 204 7.37 1.91 14.49
N VAL A 205 8.20 2.41 13.57
CA VAL A 205 7.76 2.97 12.28
C VAL A 205 7.94 2.03 11.09
N GLN A 206 8.40 0.80 11.32
CA GLN A 206 8.55 -0.20 10.26
C GLN A 206 7.22 -0.94 10.05
N SER A 207 6.49 -0.61 8.98
CA SER A 207 5.29 -1.33 8.55
C SER A 207 5.24 -1.44 7.04
N THR A 208 4.71 -2.55 6.51
CA THR A 208 4.41 -2.71 5.08
C THR A 208 3.14 -1.95 4.68
N ASP A 209 2.17 -1.88 5.59
CA ASP A 209 0.93 -1.11 5.49
C ASP A 209 1.21 0.39 5.51
N ILE A 210 0.60 1.13 4.58
CA ILE A 210 0.86 2.58 4.39
C ILE A 210 0.27 3.38 5.54
N ASP A 211 -0.98 3.14 5.90
CA ASP A 211 -1.71 3.90 6.92
C ASP A 211 -1.08 3.74 8.30
N ARG A 212 -0.76 2.49 8.67
CA ARG A 212 -0.03 2.19 9.91
C ARG A 212 1.34 2.86 9.92
N ARG A 213 2.08 2.81 8.81
CA ARG A 213 3.43 3.42 8.72
C ARG A 213 3.35 4.94 8.87
N MET A 214 2.46 5.61 8.15
CA MET A 214 2.37 7.08 8.18
C MET A 214 1.84 7.58 9.52
N THR A 215 0.92 6.85 10.15
CA THR A 215 0.43 7.16 11.51
C THR A 215 1.55 7.04 12.54
N ALA A 216 2.32 5.95 12.50
CA ALA A 216 3.47 5.75 13.39
C ALA A 216 4.55 6.82 13.17
N MET A 217 4.82 7.21 11.92
CA MET A 217 5.77 8.28 11.62
C MET A 217 5.30 9.64 12.16
N ASP A 218 4.00 9.96 12.08
CA ASP A 218 3.45 11.20 12.63
C ASP A 218 3.60 11.27 14.16
N ALA A 219 3.33 10.16 14.85
CA ALA A 219 3.61 10.02 16.28
C ALA A 219 5.11 10.19 16.58
N LEU A 220 5.98 9.55 15.80
CA LEU A 220 7.43 9.67 15.96
C LEU A 220 7.92 11.11 15.76
N MET A 221 7.35 11.86 14.82
CA MET A 221 7.72 13.26 14.59
C MET A 221 7.43 14.15 15.81
N LYS A 222 6.42 13.83 16.62
CA LYS A 222 6.13 14.54 17.87
C LYS A 222 7.24 14.33 18.92
N VAL A 223 7.89 13.18 18.90
CA VAL A 223 9.01 12.84 19.80
C VAL A 223 10.34 13.41 19.30
N VAL A 224 10.65 13.23 18.02
CA VAL A 224 11.92 13.65 17.40
C VAL A 224 11.96 15.17 17.16
N GLY A 225 10.80 15.77 16.93
CA GLY A 225 10.65 17.15 16.48
C GLY A 225 10.70 17.28 14.96
N ARG A 226 9.79 18.08 14.40
CA ARG A 226 9.64 18.29 12.95
C ARG A 226 10.93 18.75 12.27
N THR A 227 11.63 19.73 12.86
CA THR A 227 12.88 20.28 12.29
C THR A 227 13.98 19.23 12.28
N THR A 228 14.18 18.54 13.40
CA THR A 228 15.17 17.47 13.53
C THR A 228 14.92 16.35 12.53
N MET A 229 13.67 15.87 12.41
CA MET A 229 13.32 14.83 11.44
C MET A 229 13.59 15.29 10.00
N ARG A 230 13.19 16.52 9.65
CA ARG A 230 13.47 17.10 8.33
C ARG A 230 14.97 17.17 8.05
N ASP A 231 15.77 17.61 9.01
CA ASP A 231 17.21 17.75 8.87
C ASP A 231 17.89 16.37 8.77
N ASN A 232 17.43 15.36 9.52
CA ASN A 232 17.88 13.97 9.36
C ASN A 232 17.64 13.43 7.94
N VAL A 233 16.48 13.74 7.35
CA VAL A 233 16.19 13.37 5.96
C VAL A 233 17.12 14.07 4.98
N LYS A 234 17.42 15.37 5.20
CA LYS A 234 18.43 16.09 4.42
C LYS A 234 19.80 15.41 4.53
N THR A 235 20.30 15.20 5.75
CA THR A 235 21.58 14.54 6.01
C THR A 235 21.70 13.16 5.35
N PHE A 236 20.61 12.38 5.34
CA PHE A 236 20.61 11.06 4.69
C PHE A 236 20.84 11.17 3.17
N PHE A 237 20.10 12.04 2.48
CA PHE A 237 20.27 12.20 1.04
C PHE A 237 21.54 12.97 0.67
N GLU A 238 22.02 13.86 1.54
CA GLU A 238 23.35 14.49 1.44
C GLU A 238 24.46 13.45 1.50
N LEU A 239 24.38 12.47 2.39
CA LEU A 239 25.37 11.38 2.40
C LEU A 239 25.42 10.62 1.08
N ILE A 240 24.26 10.32 0.48
CA ILE A 240 24.19 9.57 -0.79
C ILE A 240 24.76 10.41 -1.93
N ASP A 241 24.44 11.71 -1.95
CA ASP A 241 24.96 12.65 -2.96
C ASP A 241 26.47 12.87 -2.82
N ASP A 242 26.96 13.11 -1.60
CA ASP A 242 28.39 13.22 -1.29
C ASP A 242 29.16 11.95 -1.70
N SER A 243 28.49 10.80 -1.67
CA SER A 243 29.12 9.49 -1.95
C SER A 243 29.09 9.10 -3.42
N TRP A 244 27.98 9.35 -4.12
CA TRP A 244 27.74 8.82 -5.47
C TRP A 244 27.06 9.80 -6.43
N ASN A 245 26.96 11.07 -6.05
CA ASN A 245 26.49 12.19 -6.87
C ASN A 245 25.12 11.95 -7.51
N ILE A 246 24.07 11.97 -6.68
CA ILE A 246 22.71 11.67 -7.14
C ILE A 246 22.06 12.84 -7.89
N ARG A 247 22.54 14.07 -7.68
CA ARG A 247 22.10 15.26 -8.42
C ARG A 247 22.36 15.16 -9.93
N ASP A 248 23.44 14.50 -10.34
CA ASP A 248 23.84 14.41 -11.75
C ASP A 248 23.19 13.25 -12.50
N ILE A 249 22.39 12.42 -11.81
CA ILE A 249 21.73 11.27 -12.42
C ILE A 249 20.56 11.74 -13.29
N GLN A 250 20.71 11.53 -14.59
CA GLN A 250 19.68 11.84 -15.60
C GLN A 250 18.74 10.66 -15.84
N LEU A 251 19.25 9.43 -15.74
CA LEU A 251 18.51 8.20 -16.01
C LEU A 251 18.37 7.34 -14.76
N ARG A 252 17.18 6.74 -14.61
CA ARG A 252 16.85 5.88 -13.47
C ARG A 252 17.65 4.57 -13.50
N GLY A 253 17.70 3.90 -12.36
CA GLY A 253 18.17 2.51 -12.27
C GLY A 253 19.61 2.36 -11.79
N THR A 254 20.28 3.45 -11.45
CA THR A 254 21.57 3.41 -10.76
C THR A 254 21.43 2.67 -9.42
N THR A 255 22.46 1.90 -9.05
CA THR A 255 22.44 1.03 -7.87
C THR A 255 21.96 1.73 -6.61
N HIS A 256 22.50 2.93 -6.35
CA HIS A 256 22.23 3.69 -5.13
C HIS A 256 20.91 4.47 -5.14
N THR A 257 20.10 4.38 -6.21
CA THR A 257 18.71 4.86 -6.23
C THR A 257 17.69 3.74 -6.07
N LYS A 258 18.12 2.47 -6.06
CA LYS A 258 17.24 1.31 -5.88
C LYS A 258 16.80 1.17 -4.42
N GLU A 259 15.54 0.74 -4.22
CA GLU A 259 14.94 0.62 -2.88
C GLU A 259 15.79 -0.25 -1.93
N SER A 260 16.24 -1.43 -2.36
CA SER A 260 17.01 -2.32 -1.49
C SER A 260 18.33 -1.71 -1.05
N PHE A 261 19.02 -0.97 -1.92
CA PHE A 261 20.24 -0.27 -1.54
C PHE A 261 19.97 0.83 -0.51
N LEU A 262 18.99 1.69 -0.79
CA LEU A 262 18.63 2.79 0.11
C LEU A 262 18.17 2.27 1.48
N MET A 263 17.38 1.20 1.50
CA MET A 263 16.92 0.56 2.74
C MET A 263 18.06 -0.10 3.52
N SER A 264 19.03 -0.73 2.84
CA SER A 264 20.20 -1.31 3.49
C SER A 264 21.11 -0.22 4.07
N LEU A 265 21.36 0.87 3.34
CA LEU A 265 22.13 2.01 3.85
C LEU A 265 21.40 2.68 5.03
N ALA A 266 20.09 2.91 4.91
CA ALA A 266 19.27 3.44 6.01
C ALA A 266 19.36 2.55 7.25
N ARG A 267 19.35 1.21 7.08
CA ARG A 267 19.54 0.25 8.17
C ARG A 267 20.94 0.35 8.79
N VAL A 268 21.99 0.56 8.00
CA VAL A 268 23.34 0.78 8.54
C VAL A 268 23.36 2.01 9.45
N LEU A 269 22.75 3.11 9.02
CA LEU A 269 22.70 4.33 9.83
C LEU A 269 21.85 4.15 11.08
N ASP A 270 20.68 3.54 10.94
CA ASP A 270 19.73 3.25 12.03
C ASP A 270 20.35 2.38 13.13
N ASN A 271 20.95 1.24 12.73
CA ASN A 271 21.39 0.20 13.66
C ASN A 271 22.69 0.51 14.42
N HIS A 272 23.35 1.65 14.21
CA HIS A 272 24.66 1.90 14.82
C HIS A 272 24.74 3.31 15.43
N ASP A 273 24.98 3.38 16.75
CA ASP A 273 24.96 4.63 17.53
C ASP A 273 25.93 5.69 17.03
N VAL A 274 27.04 5.29 16.38
CA VAL A 274 28.07 6.22 15.90
C VAL A 274 27.52 7.28 14.95
N PHE A 275 26.43 6.97 14.24
CA PHE A 275 25.77 7.88 13.29
C PHE A 275 24.78 8.85 13.95
N TRP A 276 24.63 8.81 15.28
CA TRP A 276 23.61 9.58 15.97
C TRP A 276 24.21 10.42 17.09
N ARG A 277 23.63 11.60 17.29
CA ARG A 277 23.84 12.47 18.44
C ARG A 277 22.44 12.76 18.97
N GLU A 278 22.05 12.02 19.99
CA GLU A 278 20.66 11.94 20.44
C GLU A 278 19.75 11.55 19.24
N ASN A 279 18.77 12.40 18.90
CA ASN A 279 17.82 12.17 17.81
C ASN A 279 18.29 12.73 16.46
N ARG A 280 19.51 13.28 16.36
CA ARG A 280 20.06 13.86 15.14
C ARG A 280 21.01 12.90 14.44
N LEU A 281 20.74 12.65 13.16
CA LEU A 281 21.62 11.92 12.27
C LEU A 281 22.86 12.78 11.98
N PHE A 282 24.04 12.23 12.27
CA PHE A 282 25.33 12.88 12.07
C PHE A 282 26.37 11.87 11.60
N VAL A 283 26.94 12.10 10.42
CA VAL A 283 27.94 11.20 9.82
C VAL A 283 29.29 11.91 9.78
N GLU A 284 30.23 11.44 10.59
CA GLU A 284 31.60 11.97 10.63
C GLU A 284 32.30 11.87 9.27
N SER A 285 33.12 12.86 8.93
CA SER A 285 33.79 12.98 7.62
C SER A 285 34.61 11.74 7.24
N ALA A 286 35.23 11.06 8.21
CA ALA A 286 35.96 9.82 7.95
C ALA A 286 35.04 8.66 7.54
N LEU A 287 33.86 8.57 8.15
CA LEU A 287 32.83 7.58 7.77
C LEU A 287 32.21 7.93 6.43
N LYS A 288 31.91 9.21 6.16
CA LYS A 288 31.46 9.67 4.82
C LYS A 288 32.42 9.22 3.73
N LYS A 289 33.72 9.51 3.88
CA LYS A 289 34.77 9.09 2.93
C LYS A 289 34.78 7.57 2.73
N LYS A 290 34.67 6.79 3.81
CA LYS A 290 34.67 5.32 3.72
C LYS A 290 33.41 4.77 3.03
N ILE A 291 32.25 5.37 3.29
CA ILE A 291 30.98 5.00 2.64
C ILE A 291 31.06 5.31 1.14
N ALA A 292 31.63 6.46 0.76
CA ALA A 292 31.80 6.86 -0.64
C ALA A 292 32.62 5.85 -1.46
N THR A 293 33.58 5.14 -0.85
CA THR A 293 34.35 4.10 -1.55
C THR A 293 33.63 2.75 -1.68
N PHE A 294 32.37 2.63 -1.29
CA PHE A 294 31.61 1.39 -1.47
C PHE A 294 31.40 1.13 -2.97
N PRO A 295 31.67 -0.09 -3.48
CA PRO A 295 31.72 -0.36 -4.92
C PRO A 295 30.31 -0.53 -5.51
N VAL A 296 29.58 0.57 -5.69
CA VAL A 296 28.19 0.56 -6.21
C VAL A 296 28.04 0.03 -7.65
N ASN A 297 29.13 -0.04 -8.39
CA ASN A 297 29.18 -0.57 -9.77
C ASN A 297 29.62 -2.04 -9.81
N ASP A 298 29.94 -2.67 -8.67
CA ASP A 298 30.22 -4.10 -8.61
C ASP A 298 28.98 -4.91 -9.04
N PRO A 299 29.09 -5.89 -9.96
CA PRO A 299 27.94 -6.65 -10.45
C PRO A 299 27.12 -7.34 -9.36
N THR A 300 27.78 -7.83 -8.30
CA THR A 300 27.11 -8.46 -7.16
C THR A 300 26.26 -7.45 -6.42
N ILE A 301 26.79 -6.25 -6.17
CA ILE A 301 26.07 -5.16 -5.51
C ILE A 301 24.91 -4.66 -6.37
N VAL A 302 25.12 -4.50 -7.68
CA VAL A 302 24.08 -4.09 -8.64
C VAL A 302 22.88 -5.06 -8.62
N ASN A 303 23.18 -6.37 -8.58
CA ASN A 303 22.18 -7.44 -8.52
C ASN A 303 21.44 -7.45 -7.18
N LEU A 304 22.16 -7.40 -6.06
CA LEU A 304 21.56 -7.35 -4.72
C LEU A 304 20.66 -6.14 -4.53
N ALA A 305 21.07 -4.97 -5.04
CA ALA A 305 20.27 -3.75 -5.01
C ALA A 305 19.01 -3.83 -5.87
N GLY A 306 18.99 -4.65 -6.92
CA GLY A 306 17.83 -4.91 -7.78
C GLY A 306 16.85 -5.95 -7.22
N ALA A 307 17.30 -6.79 -6.28
CA ALA A 307 16.49 -7.85 -5.69
C ALA A 307 15.81 -7.41 -4.40
N ASN A 308 14.72 -8.10 -4.02
CA ASN A 308 13.96 -7.85 -2.79
C ASN A 308 14.17 -8.97 -1.75
N GLY A 309 13.73 -8.74 -0.51
CA GLY A 309 13.80 -9.75 0.55
C GLY A 309 15.22 -9.97 1.08
N LYS A 310 15.67 -11.23 1.14
CA LYS A 310 16.96 -11.66 1.74
C LYS A 310 18.18 -10.94 1.16
N SER A 311 18.11 -10.45 -0.08
CA SER A 311 19.19 -9.65 -0.69
C SER A 311 19.50 -8.37 0.08
N ARG A 312 18.52 -7.80 0.80
CA ARG A 312 18.72 -6.61 1.65
C ARG A 312 19.60 -6.91 2.86
N ASP A 313 19.46 -8.12 3.44
CA ASP A 313 20.27 -8.56 4.57
C ASP A 313 21.72 -8.77 4.15
N VAL A 314 21.94 -9.43 3.02
CA VAL A 314 23.27 -9.62 2.45
C VAL A 314 23.92 -8.27 2.13
N LEU A 315 23.19 -7.36 1.48
CA LEU A 315 23.70 -6.04 1.14
C LEU A 315 24.02 -5.20 2.39
N TYR A 316 23.21 -5.30 3.44
CA TYR A 316 23.50 -4.69 4.73
C TYR A 316 24.82 -5.21 5.32
N THR A 317 25.01 -6.53 5.35
CA THR A 317 26.26 -7.15 5.86
C THR A 317 27.47 -6.68 5.06
N LEU A 318 27.38 -6.67 3.73
CA LEU A 318 28.46 -6.19 2.85
C LEU A 318 28.80 -4.71 3.11
N MET A 319 27.80 -3.86 3.36
CA MET A 319 28.03 -2.45 3.71
C MET A 319 28.75 -2.32 5.05
N VAL A 320 28.32 -3.07 6.08
CA VAL A 320 28.95 -3.05 7.41
C VAL A 320 30.40 -3.54 7.34
N ASP A 321 30.63 -4.65 6.65
CA ASP A 321 31.96 -5.24 6.48
C ASP A 321 32.88 -4.29 5.70
N HIS A 322 32.37 -3.65 4.66
CA HIS A 322 33.12 -2.61 3.95
C HIS A 322 33.52 -1.46 4.87
N ILE A 323 32.58 -0.90 5.64
CA ILE A 323 32.88 0.22 6.56
C ILE A 323 33.88 -0.19 7.65
N ASN A 324 33.87 -1.47 8.05
CA ASN A 324 34.80 -2.04 9.02
C ASN A 324 36.13 -2.51 8.43
N SER A 325 36.23 -2.62 7.11
CA SER A 325 37.45 -3.07 6.43
C SER A 325 38.62 -2.14 6.72
N GLY A 326 39.73 -2.74 7.18
CA GLY A 326 40.94 -2.04 7.61
C GLY A 326 40.92 -1.54 9.06
N LYS A 327 39.80 -1.70 9.80
CA LYS A 327 39.70 -1.26 11.21
C LYS A 327 40.02 -2.39 12.19
N ARG A 328 41.05 -2.17 13.01
CA ARG A 328 41.37 -3.00 14.19
C ARG A 328 40.53 -2.62 15.42
N THR A 329 40.20 -1.33 15.56
CA THR A 329 39.39 -0.75 16.65
C THR A 329 38.28 0.13 16.07
N LYS A 330 37.28 0.53 16.89
CA LYS A 330 36.15 1.38 16.47
C LYS A 330 35.37 0.83 15.27
N ARG A 331 35.16 -0.50 15.25
CA ARG A 331 34.26 -1.15 14.31
C ARG A 331 32.82 -0.75 14.61
N LEU A 332 31.98 -0.69 13.58
CA LEU A 332 30.54 -0.58 13.72
C LEU A 332 30.04 -1.73 14.58
N LYS A 333 29.37 -1.40 15.69
CA LYS A 333 28.67 -2.33 16.56
C LYS A 333 27.17 -2.06 16.49
N PRO A 334 26.32 -3.07 16.29
CA PRO A 334 24.88 -2.88 16.38
C PRO A 334 24.51 -2.28 17.73
N ARG A 335 23.45 -1.46 17.75
CA ARG A 335 22.82 -0.99 18.98
C ARG A 335 22.45 -2.20 19.86
N VAL A 336 22.73 -2.09 21.15
CA VAL A 336 22.23 -3.05 22.14
C VAL A 336 20.74 -2.75 22.31
N VAL A 337 19.89 -3.72 21.98
CA VAL A 337 18.48 -3.66 22.34
C VAL A 337 18.43 -4.22 23.76
N ASP A 338 18.38 -3.34 24.76
CA ASP A 338 18.07 -3.77 26.12
C ASP A 338 16.61 -4.25 26.08
N TYR A 339 16.44 -5.57 26.00
CA TYR A 339 15.21 -6.17 26.46
C TYR A 339 15.19 -5.91 27.96
N LEU A 340 14.43 -4.91 28.39
CA LEU A 340 13.99 -4.88 29.77
C LEU A 340 13.27 -6.21 29.97
N GLU A 341 13.93 -7.12 30.70
CA GLU A 341 13.28 -8.28 31.29
C GLU A 341 12.06 -7.71 31.98
N MET A 342 10.87 -8.03 31.43
CA MET A 342 9.65 -7.78 32.15
C MET A 342 9.73 -8.74 33.33
N ASP A 343 10.08 -8.20 34.49
CA ASP A 343 9.97 -8.91 35.75
C ASP A 343 8.54 -9.44 35.83
N ASP A 344 8.40 -10.75 35.67
CA ASP A 344 7.21 -11.50 36.04
C ASP A 344 7.12 -11.43 37.58
N GLU A 345 6.79 -10.26 38.13
CA GLU A 345 6.42 -10.13 39.54
C GLU A 345 5.01 -10.70 39.71
N ASP A 346 4.98 -11.97 40.10
CA ASP A 346 4.11 -12.59 41.08
C ASP A 346 2.65 -12.10 41.09
N CYS A 347 1.82 -12.73 40.26
CA CYS A 347 0.41 -12.89 40.58
C CYS A 347 0.26 -14.04 41.58
N ASP A 348 0.51 -13.74 42.86
CA ASP A 348 -0.04 -14.54 43.97
C ASP A 348 -1.57 -14.53 43.84
N VAL A 349 -2.12 -15.67 43.45
CA VAL A 349 -3.55 -15.92 43.50
C VAL A 349 -3.87 -16.36 44.92
N ASP A 350 -4.33 -15.42 45.74
CA ASP A 350 -4.97 -15.73 47.02
C ASP A 350 -6.23 -16.56 46.73
N GLU A 351 -6.18 -17.85 47.09
CA GLU A 351 -7.35 -18.70 47.25
C GLU A 351 -8.09 -18.30 48.54
N SER A 352 -9.30 -17.78 48.40
CA SER A 352 -10.33 -17.82 49.46
C SER A 352 -11.73 -17.92 48.89
#